data_AF-A0A842WR47-F1
#
_entry.id   AF-A0A842WR47-F1
#
_cell.length_a   1.000
_cell.length_b   1.000
_cell.length_c   1.000
_cell.angle_alpha   90.00
_cell.angle_beta   90.00
_cell.angle_gamma   90.00
#
_symmetry.space_group_name_H-M   'P 1'
#
loop_
_entity.id
_entity.type
_entity.pdbx_description
1 polymer ?
#
loop_
_entity_poly.entity_id
_entity_poly.type
_entity_poly.pdbx_seq_one_letter_code
_entity_poly.pdbx_strand_id
1 'polypeptide(L)'
;MSEKKWPPVPGDFEVKDSEGSIAVCTLGKKIDVDAEYSIIGTCKTENIGIERVIVNIVSNNNIRFFILAGPEVPGHLTGSSIRCLHENGVDSSTRKIIDAPGAIPYIENIPMEAIERFRDQVEFIDMMNVSDPIKIAEKVRELSQIKIDAYQEAPIWIEFKGDAAKKRAQHLRGSVAMVPEYDIELEPFTSLIGGSNPLVITCTHPSRVGIEIQSLETGTIMVAKELD
;
A
#
# COMPACT_ATOMS: atom_id res chain seq x y z
N MET A 1 -30.50 -10.59 4.34
CA MET A 1 -29.04 -10.84 4.31
C MET A 1 -28.45 -9.81 3.39
N SER A 2 -27.60 -8.91 3.88
CA SER A 2 -26.94 -7.91 3.02
C SER A 2 -26.11 -8.64 1.97
N GLU A 3 -26.30 -8.34 0.69
CA GLU A 3 -25.44 -8.84 -0.39
C GLU A 3 -23.99 -8.49 -0.07
N LYS A 4 -23.14 -9.50 0.04
CA LYS A 4 -21.70 -9.31 0.22
C LYS A 4 -21.11 -8.85 -1.11
N LYS A 5 -20.73 -7.58 -1.19
CA LYS A 5 -20.11 -6.99 -2.39
C LYS A 5 -18.59 -7.15 -2.32
N TRP A 6 -18.02 -7.68 -3.39
CA TRP A 6 -16.57 -7.75 -3.57
C TRP A 6 -16.08 -6.56 -4.42
N PRO A 7 -14.90 -5.98 -4.16
CA PRO A 7 -14.00 -6.24 -3.02
C PRO A 7 -14.53 -5.68 -1.69
N PRO A 8 -14.37 -6.41 -0.56
CA PRO A 8 -14.91 -6.00 0.74
C PRO A 8 -14.21 -4.79 1.36
N VAL A 9 -12.93 -4.57 1.06
CA VAL A 9 -12.13 -3.51 1.67
C VAL A 9 -11.77 -2.46 0.63
N PRO A 10 -12.08 -1.18 0.88
CA PRO A 10 -11.75 -0.11 -0.06
C PRO A 10 -10.23 0.12 -0.13
N GLY A 11 -9.78 0.64 -1.26
CA GLY A 11 -8.37 0.95 -1.53
C GLY A 11 -8.22 1.67 -2.87
N ASP A 12 -6.97 1.94 -3.26
CA ASP A 12 -6.64 2.51 -4.57
C ASP A 12 -6.44 1.38 -5.58
N PHE A 13 -7.55 0.93 -6.16
CA PHE A 13 -7.59 -0.13 -7.16
C PHE A 13 -8.73 0.08 -8.15
N GLU A 14 -8.67 -0.67 -9.23
CA GLU A 14 -9.70 -0.79 -10.25
C GLU A 14 -10.07 -2.27 -10.40
N VAL A 15 -11.36 -2.55 -10.53
CA VAL A 15 -11.90 -3.89 -10.79
C VAL A 15 -12.42 -3.91 -12.22
N LYS A 16 -12.01 -4.93 -13.00
CA LYS A 16 -12.50 -5.14 -14.37
C LYS A 16 -13.43 -6.34 -14.45
N ASP A 17 -12.96 -7.52 -14.06
CA ASP A 17 -13.75 -8.76 -14.07
C ASP A 17 -13.76 -9.46 -12.71
N SER A 18 -14.87 -9.43 -11.98
CA SER A 18 -14.98 -10.11 -10.67
C SER A 18 -14.86 -11.64 -10.75
N GLU A 19 -15.06 -12.24 -11.92
CA GLU A 19 -14.91 -13.68 -12.15
C GLU A 19 -13.49 -14.04 -12.64
N GLY A 20 -12.66 -13.03 -12.91
CA GLY A 20 -11.29 -13.20 -13.40
C GLY A 20 -10.33 -13.83 -12.38
N SER A 21 -9.28 -14.47 -12.87
CA SER A 21 -8.34 -15.23 -12.04
C SER A 21 -7.05 -14.52 -11.65
N ILE A 22 -6.87 -13.27 -12.09
CA ILE A 22 -5.59 -12.55 -11.99
C ILE A 22 -5.78 -11.27 -11.18
N ALA A 23 -4.98 -11.11 -10.12
CA ALA A 23 -4.82 -9.85 -9.40
C ALA A 23 -3.45 -9.23 -9.72
N VAL A 24 -3.39 -7.91 -9.87
CA VAL A 24 -2.16 -7.18 -10.19
C VAL A 24 -1.91 -6.10 -9.14
N CYS A 25 -0.73 -6.11 -8.54
CA CYS A 25 -0.27 -5.06 -7.64
C CYS A 25 0.86 -4.27 -8.31
N THR A 26 0.71 -2.95 -8.43
CA THR A 26 1.69 -2.08 -9.11
C THR A 26 2.58 -1.28 -8.14
N LEU A 27 2.59 -1.70 -6.86
CA LEU A 27 3.41 -1.11 -5.80
C LEU A 27 3.24 0.41 -5.67
N GLY A 28 4.32 1.18 -5.79
CA GLY A 28 4.35 2.62 -5.54
C GLY A 28 3.71 3.47 -6.62
N LYS A 29 3.49 2.93 -7.82
CA LYS A 29 3.06 3.68 -9.00
C LYS A 29 1.78 3.10 -9.59
N LYS A 30 0.81 3.94 -9.90
CA LYS A 30 -0.35 3.51 -10.71
C LYS A 30 0.11 3.28 -12.15
N ILE A 31 -0.17 2.09 -12.68
CA ILE A 31 0.16 1.70 -14.05
C ILE A 31 -1.15 1.28 -14.72
N ASP A 32 -1.46 1.90 -15.84
CA ASP A 32 -2.63 1.55 -16.63
C ASP A 32 -2.29 0.36 -17.53
N VAL A 33 -2.97 -0.76 -17.35
CA VAL A 33 -2.68 -2.03 -18.03
C VAL A 33 -3.89 -2.43 -18.86
N ASP A 34 -3.69 -2.51 -20.19
CA ASP A 34 -4.75 -2.89 -21.12
C ASP A 34 -4.82 -4.42 -21.30
N ALA A 35 -5.40 -5.09 -20.29
CA ALA A 35 -5.67 -6.53 -20.29
C ALA A 35 -6.87 -6.89 -19.39
N GLU A 36 -7.30 -8.15 -19.48
CA GLU A 36 -8.38 -8.75 -18.68
C GLU A 36 -7.82 -9.29 -17.36
N TYR A 37 -7.84 -8.46 -16.32
CA TYR A 37 -7.53 -8.84 -14.94
C TYR A 37 -8.78 -8.71 -14.06
N SER A 38 -8.74 -9.31 -12.88
CA SER A 38 -9.83 -9.19 -11.91
C SER A 38 -9.77 -7.86 -11.17
N ILE A 39 -8.59 -7.56 -10.60
CA ILE A 39 -8.33 -6.34 -9.85
C ILE A 39 -6.88 -5.88 -10.09
N ILE A 40 -6.69 -4.57 -10.25
CA ILE A 40 -5.37 -3.93 -10.29
C ILE A 40 -5.30 -2.79 -9.28
N GLY A 41 -4.22 -2.66 -8.52
CA GLY A 41 -4.10 -1.56 -7.57
C GLY A 41 -2.69 -1.30 -7.05
N THR A 42 -2.55 -0.20 -6.31
CA THR A 42 -1.28 0.17 -5.67
C THR A 42 -1.20 -0.43 -4.26
N CYS A 43 0.00 -0.79 -3.81
CA CYS A 43 0.27 -1.19 -2.44
C CYS A 43 1.56 -0.52 -1.98
N LYS A 44 1.42 0.47 -1.09
CA LYS A 44 2.53 1.34 -0.70
C LYS A 44 3.17 0.97 0.62
N THR A 45 2.41 0.40 1.56
CA THR A 45 2.92 0.06 2.90
C THR A 45 2.99 -1.44 3.11
N GLU A 46 4.05 -1.86 3.80
CA GLU A 46 4.45 -3.23 4.12
C GLU A 46 3.64 -3.87 5.27
N ASN A 47 2.49 -3.28 5.62
CA ASN A 47 1.61 -3.69 6.72
C ASN A 47 0.13 -3.63 6.31
N ILE A 48 -0.60 -2.58 6.69
CA ILE A 48 -2.03 -2.36 6.39
C ILE A 48 -2.30 -2.44 4.88
N GLY A 49 -1.40 -1.95 4.03
CA GLY A 49 -1.52 -2.09 2.57
C GLY A 49 -1.56 -3.56 2.14
N ILE A 50 -0.59 -4.35 2.61
CA ILE A 50 -0.54 -5.80 2.38
C ILE A 50 -1.78 -6.50 2.93
N GLU A 51 -2.22 -6.14 4.13
CA GLU A 51 -3.44 -6.71 4.73
C GLU A 51 -4.68 -6.51 3.84
N ARG A 52 -4.85 -5.31 3.26
CA ARG A 52 -5.96 -5.02 2.34
C ARG A 52 -5.86 -5.86 1.06
N VAL A 53 -4.66 -6.04 0.52
CA VAL A 53 -4.41 -6.91 -0.63
C VAL A 53 -4.85 -8.33 -0.32
N ILE A 54 -4.40 -8.89 0.81
CA ILE A 54 -4.76 -10.24 1.26
C ILE A 54 -6.28 -10.37 1.38
N VAL A 55 -6.93 -9.48 2.12
CA VAL A 55 -8.38 -9.55 2.40
C VAL A 55 -9.19 -9.51 1.09
N ASN A 56 -8.80 -8.64 0.15
CA ASN A 56 -9.49 -8.55 -1.13
C ASN A 56 -9.25 -9.79 -2.01
N ILE A 57 -8.09 -10.44 -1.93
CA ILE A 57 -7.80 -11.65 -2.70
C ILE A 57 -8.52 -12.88 -2.11
N VAL A 58 -8.40 -13.13 -0.81
CA VAL A 58 -8.97 -14.35 -0.18
C VAL A 58 -10.50 -14.33 -0.10
N SER A 59 -11.12 -13.16 -0.31
CA SER A 59 -12.58 -13.02 -0.43
C SER A 59 -13.10 -13.30 -1.85
N ASN A 60 -12.22 -13.63 -2.80
CA ASN A 60 -12.58 -14.08 -4.14
C ASN A 60 -11.76 -15.32 -4.56
N ASN A 61 -12.41 -16.48 -4.58
CA ASN A 61 -11.77 -17.76 -4.91
C ASN A 61 -11.30 -17.88 -6.37
N ASN A 62 -11.85 -17.05 -7.26
CA ASN A 62 -11.49 -17.09 -8.67
C ASN A 62 -10.05 -16.61 -8.87
N ILE A 63 -9.56 -15.72 -8.01
CA ILE A 63 -8.19 -15.20 -8.08
C ILE A 63 -7.20 -16.29 -7.70
N ARG A 64 -6.43 -16.75 -8.70
CA ARG A 64 -5.41 -17.81 -8.59
C ARG A 64 -4.01 -17.33 -8.94
N PHE A 65 -3.86 -16.15 -9.52
CA PHE A 65 -2.57 -15.55 -9.85
C PHE A 65 -2.46 -14.16 -9.23
N PHE A 66 -1.29 -13.86 -8.66
CA PHE A 66 -0.98 -12.55 -8.14
C PHE A 66 0.31 -12.03 -8.77
N ILE A 67 0.18 -11.05 -9.65
CA ILE A 67 1.30 -10.37 -10.30
C ILE A 67 1.74 -9.20 -9.44
N LEU A 68 3.01 -9.21 -9.01
CA LEU A 68 3.62 -8.08 -8.33
C LEU A 68 4.53 -7.32 -9.31
N ALA A 69 4.11 -6.14 -9.73
CA ALA A 69 4.81 -5.31 -10.70
C ALA A 69 5.01 -3.87 -10.20
N GLY A 70 5.70 -3.05 -11.00
CA GLY A 70 5.97 -1.65 -10.68
C GLY A 70 7.21 -1.44 -9.83
N PRO A 71 7.58 -0.16 -9.59
CA PRO A 71 8.78 0.17 -8.84
C PRO A 71 8.60 -0.15 -7.36
N GLU A 72 9.65 -0.68 -6.74
CA GLU A 72 9.70 -0.88 -5.29
C GLU A 72 9.48 0.45 -4.54
N VAL A 73 8.89 0.37 -3.34
CA VAL A 73 8.61 1.54 -2.51
C VAL A 73 9.80 1.82 -1.59
N PRO A 74 10.53 2.95 -1.77
CA PRO A 74 11.68 3.26 -0.92
C PRO A 74 11.30 3.35 0.57
N GLY A 75 12.16 2.85 1.45
CA GLY A 75 11.93 2.80 2.89
C GLY A 75 10.99 1.67 3.34
N HIS A 76 9.82 1.55 2.71
CA HIS A 76 8.84 0.52 3.04
C HIS A 76 9.24 -0.87 2.53
N LEU A 77 9.88 -0.96 1.35
CA LEU A 77 10.25 -2.21 0.69
C LEU A 77 9.07 -3.19 0.61
N THR A 78 7.92 -2.64 0.21
CA THR A 78 6.62 -3.32 0.23
C THR A 78 6.60 -4.55 -0.67
N GLY A 79 7.15 -4.46 -1.88
CA GLY A 79 7.18 -5.60 -2.80
C GLY A 79 8.02 -6.75 -2.28
N SER A 80 9.21 -6.45 -1.79
CA SER A 80 10.09 -7.41 -1.12
C SER A 80 9.42 -8.03 0.10
N SER A 81 8.67 -7.24 0.88
CA SER A 81 7.92 -7.72 2.04
C SER A 81 6.75 -8.65 1.65
N ILE A 82 6.02 -8.36 0.57
CA ILE A 82 4.97 -9.25 0.05
C ILE A 82 5.58 -10.58 -0.44
N ARG A 83 6.72 -10.53 -1.12
CA ARG A 83 7.44 -11.74 -1.55
C ARG A 83 7.79 -12.62 -0.35
N CYS A 84 8.42 -12.05 0.66
CA CYS A 84 8.76 -12.76 1.90
C CYS A 84 7.51 -13.30 2.62
N LEU A 85 6.40 -12.57 2.61
CA LEU A 85 5.14 -13.05 3.16
C LEU A 85 4.61 -14.28 2.41
N HIS A 86 4.63 -14.24 1.07
CA HIS A 86 4.16 -15.36 0.26
C HIS A 86 5.00 -16.62 0.51
N GLU A 87 6.33 -16.45 0.48
CA GLU A 87 7.29 -17.55 0.65
C GLU A 87 7.32 -18.10 2.08
N ASN A 88 7.42 -17.22 3.09
CA ASN A 88 7.78 -17.61 4.45
C ASN A 88 6.63 -17.43 5.47
N GLY A 89 5.59 -16.67 5.12
CA GLY A 89 4.51 -16.33 6.04
C GLY A 89 4.93 -15.32 7.10
N VAL A 90 4.27 -15.37 8.26
CA VAL A 90 4.55 -14.50 9.41
C VAL A 90 4.91 -15.32 10.64
N ASP A 91 5.70 -14.71 11.52
CA ASP A 91 5.98 -15.27 12.83
C ASP A 91 4.68 -15.33 13.66
N SER A 92 4.36 -16.53 14.16
CA SER A 92 3.11 -16.78 14.88
C SER A 92 2.94 -15.98 16.17
N SER A 93 4.05 -15.53 16.78
CA SER A 93 4.03 -14.82 18.07
C SER A 93 4.06 -13.30 17.91
N THR A 94 4.89 -12.80 17.00
CA THR A 94 5.12 -11.37 16.80
C THR A 94 4.34 -10.78 15.65
N ARG A 95 3.75 -11.62 14.78
CA ARG A 95 3.04 -11.20 13.56
C ARG A 95 3.91 -10.46 12.53
N LYS A 96 5.24 -10.51 12.71
CA LYS A 96 6.21 -9.96 11.76
C LYS A 96 6.32 -10.88 10.55
N ILE A 97 6.39 -10.32 9.35
CA ILE A 97 6.72 -11.07 8.13
C ILE A 97 8.15 -11.59 8.23
N ILE A 98 8.33 -12.89 8.03
CA ILE A 98 9.62 -13.56 8.18
C ILE A 98 10.54 -13.13 7.03
N ASP A 99 11.76 -12.68 7.37
CA ASP A 99 12.78 -12.17 6.45
C ASP A 99 12.42 -10.92 5.63
N ALA A 100 11.29 -10.26 5.95
CA ALA A 100 10.91 -9.03 5.27
C ALA A 100 11.87 -7.87 5.60
N PRO A 101 12.40 -7.17 4.57
CA PRO A 101 13.35 -6.08 4.77
C PRO A 101 12.69 -4.73 5.09
N GLY A 102 11.35 -4.65 5.00
CA GLY A 102 10.61 -3.43 5.29
C GLY A 102 10.80 -2.93 6.73
N ALA A 103 10.51 -1.64 6.95
CA ALA A 103 10.75 -1.00 8.23
C ALA A 103 9.81 -1.51 9.34
N ILE A 104 8.52 -1.69 9.03
CA ILE A 104 7.46 -2.11 9.95
C ILE A 104 6.59 -3.22 9.31
N PRO A 105 7.17 -4.40 8.98
CA PRO A 105 6.48 -5.45 8.23
C PRO A 105 5.68 -6.36 9.16
N TYR A 106 4.61 -5.82 9.76
CA TYR A 106 3.73 -6.54 10.70
C TYR A 106 2.31 -6.63 10.14
N ILE A 107 1.73 -7.83 10.21
CA ILE A 107 0.38 -8.13 9.74
C ILE A 107 -0.45 -8.47 10.98
N GLU A 108 -1.12 -7.50 11.58
CA GLU A 108 -1.74 -7.64 12.92
C GLU A 108 -3.27 -7.73 12.88
N ASN A 109 -3.91 -7.24 11.81
CA ASN A 109 -5.37 -7.03 11.81
C ASN A 109 -6.17 -8.12 11.11
N ILE A 110 -5.52 -9.17 10.59
CA ILE A 110 -6.17 -10.28 9.89
C ILE A 110 -5.80 -11.62 10.54
N PRO A 111 -6.67 -12.65 10.53
CA PRO A 111 -6.34 -13.95 11.11
C PRO A 111 -5.19 -14.65 10.37
N MET A 112 -4.43 -15.53 11.06
CA MET A 112 -3.39 -16.38 10.42
C MET A 112 -3.96 -17.18 9.24
N GLU A 113 -5.18 -17.70 9.39
CA GLU A 113 -5.87 -18.45 8.35
C GLU A 113 -5.95 -17.68 7.02
N ALA A 114 -6.17 -16.36 7.06
CA ALA A 114 -6.22 -15.54 5.85
C ALA A 114 -4.84 -15.38 5.20
N ILE A 115 -3.77 -15.36 5.99
CA ILE A 115 -2.40 -15.27 5.50
C ILE A 115 -2.03 -16.58 4.79
N GLU A 116 -2.24 -17.72 5.46
CA GLU A 116 -1.97 -19.04 4.87
C GLU A 116 -2.83 -19.27 3.63
N ARG A 117 -4.12 -18.90 3.69
CA ARG A 117 -5.01 -18.95 2.53
C ARG A 117 -4.47 -18.13 1.37
N PHE A 118 -3.96 -16.93 1.60
CA PHE A 118 -3.35 -16.14 0.52
C PHE A 118 -2.15 -16.86 -0.09
N ARG A 119 -1.25 -17.42 0.73
CA ARG A 119 -0.06 -18.16 0.28
C ARG A 119 -0.43 -19.36 -0.59
N ASP A 120 -1.43 -20.11 -0.18
CA ASP A 120 -1.88 -21.32 -0.88
C ASP A 120 -2.78 -21.03 -2.09
N GLN A 121 -3.57 -19.96 -2.04
CA GLN A 121 -4.57 -19.67 -3.06
C GLN A 121 -3.97 -19.17 -4.37
N VAL A 122 -2.94 -18.31 -4.29
CA VAL A 122 -2.36 -17.64 -5.46
C VAL A 122 -0.96 -18.13 -5.78
N GLU A 123 -0.71 -18.34 -7.07
CA GLU A 123 0.65 -18.39 -7.60
C GLU A 123 1.20 -16.97 -7.70
N PHE A 124 2.37 -16.76 -7.09
CA PHE A 124 3.04 -15.47 -7.02
C PHE A 124 3.94 -15.24 -8.24
N ILE A 125 3.63 -14.21 -9.02
CA ILE A 125 4.36 -13.85 -10.23
C ILE A 125 5.17 -12.58 -9.95
N ASP A 126 6.45 -12.78 -9.70
CA ASP A 126 7.40 -11.69 -9.44
C ASP A 126 7.78 -10.96 -10.73
N MET A 127 7.30 -9.73 -10.86
CA MET A 127 7.66 -8.78 -11.91
C MET A 127 8.12 -7.44 -11.29
N MET A 128 8.69 -7.48 -10.08
CA MET A 128 9.15 -6.27 -9.40
C MET A 128 10.10 -5.46 -10.29
N ASN A 129 9.95 -4.14 -10.24
CA ASN A 129 10.64 -3.15 -11.07
C ASN A 129 10.28 -3.17 -12.57
N VAL A 130 9.36 -4.02 -13.02
CA VAL A 130 8.76 -3.91 -14.36
C VAL A 130 7.63 -2.86 -14.30
N SER A 131 7.84 -1.72 -14.95
CA SER A 131 6.85 -0.61 -15.00
C SER A 131 6.24 -0.40 -16.39
N ASP A 132 6.59 -1.25 -17.35
CA ASP A 132 6.09 -1.18 -18.73
C ASP A 132 4.69 -1.82 -18.80
N PRO A 133 3.63 -1.04 -19.10
CA PRO A 133 2.27 -1.54 -19.23
C PRO A 133 2.12 -2.72 -20.18
N ILE A 134 2.87 -2.71 -21.29
CA ILE A 134 2.73 -3.71 -22.35
C ILE A 134 3.22 -5.06 -21.84
N LYS A 135 4.35 -5.09 -21.14
CA LYS A 135 4.89 -6.34 -20.55
C LYS A 135 3.99 -6.92 -19.47
N ILE A 136 3.41 -6.06 -18.63
CA ILE A 136 2.46 -6.50 -17.61
C ILE A 136 1.21 -7.07 -18.29
N ALA A 137 0.69 -6.39 -19.32
CA ALA A 137 -0.47 -6.86 -20.09
C ALA A 137 -0.18 -8.20 -20.81
N GLU A 138 1.01 -8.39 -21.38
CA GLU A 138 1.44 -9.65 -21.97
C GLU A 138 1.43 -10.78 -20.95
N LYS A 139 1.96 -10.56 -19.74
CA LYS A 139 1.92 -11.58 -18.67
C LYS A 139 0.49 -11.89 -18.24
N VAL A 140 -0.38 -10.89 -18.13
CA VAL A 140 -1.81 -11.10 -17.84
C VAL A 140 -2.46 -11.97 -18.92
N ARG A 141 -2.20 -11.70 -20.21
CA ARG A 141 -2.75 -12.50 -21.33
C ARG A 141 -2.20 -13.92 -21.39
N GLU A 142 -0.95 -14.12 -21.00
CA GLU A 142 -0.35 -15.45 -20.87
C GLU A 142 -1.06 -16.28 -19.80
N LEU A 143 -1.26 -15.70 -18.61
CA LEU A 143 -1.91 -16.38 -17.49
C LEU A 143 -3.40 -16.61 -17.73
N SER A 144 -4.08 -15.72 -18.46
CA SER A 144 -5.52 -15.87 -18.74
C SER A 144 -5.84 -17.03 -19.68
N GLN A 145 -4.85 -17.55 -20.42
CA GLN A 145 -4.99 -18.75 -21.25
C GLN A 145 -4.93 -20.04 -20.43
N ILE A 146 -4.44 -19.98 -19.19
CA ILE A 146 -4.36 -21.13 -18.29
C ILE A 146 -5.76 -21.36 -17.70
N LYS A 147 -6.37 -22.49 -18.06
CA LYS A 147 -7.61 -22.93 -17.44
C LYS A 147 -7.31 -23.46 -16.04
N ILE A 148 -7.75 -22.74 -15.03
CA ILE A 148 -7.61 -23.11 -13.63
C ILE A 148 -8.97 -22.94 -12.94
N ASP A 149 -9.35 -23.92 -12.13
CA ASP A 149 -10.57 -23.84 -11.35
C ASP A 149 -10.39 -22.84 -10.18
N ALA A 150 -11.51 -22.31 -9.69
CA ALA A 150 -11.52 -21.52 -8.47
C ALA A 150 -10.92 -22.31 -7.29
N TYR A 151 -10.42 -21.60 -6.28
CA TYR A 151 -9.93 -22.24 -5.07
C TYR A 151 -11.03 -23.07 -4.39
N GLN A 152 -10.68 -24.28 -3.93
CA GLN A 152 -11.65 -25.33 -3.56
C GLN A 152 -12.49 -24.99 -2.32
N GLU A 153 -11.93 -24.24 -1.38
CA GLU A 153 -12.58 -23.83 -0.15
C GLU A 153 -13.32 -22.49 -0.31
N ALA A 154 -14.38 -22.25 0.46
CA ALA A 154 -15.17 -21.02 0.38
C ALA A 154 -14.35 -19.72 0.61
N PRO A 155 -14.79 -18.56 0.08
CA PRO A 155 -14.08 -17.30 0.27
C PRO A 155 -14.08 -16.85 1.73
N ILE A 156 -12.95 -16.33 2.20
CA ILE A 156 -12.81 -15.81 3.55
C ILE A 156 -13.24 -14.34 3.57
N TRP A 157 -14.29 -14.03 4.34
CA TRP A 157 -14.78 -12.67 4.54
C TRP A 157 -14.31 -12.14 5.89
N ILE A 158 -13.51 -11.08 5.87
CA ILE A 158 -12.87 -10.52 7.07
C ILE A 158 -13.43 -9.12 7.31
N GLU A 159 -13.94 -8.87 8.51
CA GLU A 159 -14.25 -7.50 8.95
C GLU A 159 -12.95 -6.76 9.24
N PHE A 160 -12.50 -5.98 8.27
CA PHE A 160 -11.24 -5.27 8.36
C PHE A 160 -11.35 -4.08 9.33
N LYS A 161 -10.71 -4.19 10.50
CA LYS A 161 -10.68 -3.13 11.52
C LYS A 161 -9.53 -2.14 11.34
N GLY A 162 -8.74 -2.26 10.27
CA GLY A 162 -7.51 -1.48 10.06
C GLY A 162 -7.69 0.04 9.93
N ASP A 163 -8.92 0.55 9.83
CA ASP A 163 -9.20 1.99 9.93
C ASP A 163 -9.22 2.51 11.39
N ALA A 164 -9.38 1.63 12.38
CA ALA A 164 -9.51 2.01 13.78
C ALA A 164 -8.19 2.54 14.40
N ALA A 165 -7.04 2.16 13.85
CA ALA A 165 -5.73 2.62 14.31
C ALA A 165 -5.48 4.12 14.07
N LYS A 166 -6.29 4.80 13.22
CA LYS A 166 -6.21 6.25 12.98
C LYS A 166 -7.22 7.10 13.75
N LYS A 167 -7.90 6.58 14.78
CA LYS A 167 -8.59 7.47 15.75
C LYS A 167 -7.67 8.08 16.82
N ARG A 168 -6.37 7.76 16.81
CA ARG A 168 -5.36 8.48 17.62
C ARG A 168 -4.70 9.68 16.93
N ALA A 169 -4.90 9.85 15.63
CA ALA A 169 -4.61 11.12 14.95
C ALA A 169 -5.86 12.02 15.01
N GLN A 170 -6.33 12.34 16.22
CA GLN A 170 -7.27 13.44 16.36
C GLN A 170 -6.52 14.74 16.01
N HIS A 171 -6.81 15.26 14.82
CA HIS A 171 -6.59 16.66 14.40
C HIS A 171 -5.14 17.17 14.36
N LEU A 172 -4.25 16.53 13.58
CA LEU A 172 -3.24 17.30 12.85
C LEU A 172 -3.55 17.23 11.35
N ARG A 173 -4.05 18.34 10.81
CA ARG A 173 -4.40 18.49 9.39
C ARG A 173 -3.22 18.98 8.53
N GLY A 174 -2.04 19.10 9.12
CA GLY A 174 -0.78 19.41 8.47
C GLY A 174 0.36 19.30 9.49
N SER A 175 1.49 18.75 9.07
CA SER A 175 2.71 18.65 9.88
C SER A 175 3.90 18.83 8.95
N VAL A 176 4.91 19.57 9.40
CA VAL A 176 6.19 19.77 8.71
C VAL A 176 7.28 19.33 9.67
N ALA A 177 8.20 18.49 9.21
CA ALA A 177 9.44 18.19 9.92
C ALA A 177 10.60 18.72 9.08
N MET A 178 11.45 19.55 9.67
CA MET A 178 12.70 19.98 9.05
C MET A 178 13.87 19.62 9.93
N VAL A 179 14.99 19.32 9.29
CA VAL A 179 16.28 19.12 9.96
C VAL A 179 17.20 20.25 9.50
N PRO A 180 17.20 21.40 10.20
CA PRO A 180 17.86 22.62 9.74
C PRO A 180 19.36 22.44 9.51
N GLU A 181 20.00 21.53 10.24
CA GLU A 181 21.42 21.25 10.10
C GLU A 181 21.79 20.61 8.75
N TYR A 182 20.81 20.06 8.04
CA TYR A 182 21.02 19.35 6.77
C TYR A 182 20.23 19.93 5.60
N ASP A 183 19.46 20.99 5.81
CA ASP A 183 18.60 21.64 4.80
C ASP A 183 17.63 20.66 4.12
N ILE A 184 17.07 19.75 4.93
CA ILE A 184 16.17 18.67 4.51
C ILE A 184 14.75 18.95 5.01
N GLU A 185 13.79 18.89 4.09
CA GLU A 185 12.37 18.80 4.40
C GLU A 185 11.92 17.34 4.45
N LEU A 186 11.21 16.97 5.52
CA LEU A 186 10.58 15.66 5.72
C LEU A 186 9.05 15.83 5.73
N GLU A 187 8.38 15.24 4.75
CA GLU A 187 6.92 15.18 4.73
C GLU A 187 6.46 14.08 5.72
N PRO A 188 5.78 14.40 6.85
CA PRO A 188 5.63 13.45 7.95
C PRO A 188 4.63 12.30 7.68
N PHE A 189 3.82 12.40 6.62
CA PHE A 189 2.82 11.39 6.27
C PHE A 189 3.32 10.39 5.22
N THR A 190 4.35 10.77 4.47
CA THR A 190 4.90 10.02 3.32
C THR A 190 6.41 9.77 3.47
N SER A 191 7.07 10.41 4.44
CA SER A 191 8.51 10.36 4.69
C SER A 191 9.37 10.74 3.48
N LEU A 192 8.82 11.55 2.57
CA LEU A 192 9.53 12.05 1.40
C LEU A 192 10.52 13.15 1.77
N ILE A 193 11.68 13.17 1.09
CA ILE A 193 12.78 14.15 1.28
C ILE A 193 12.84 15.10 0.07
N GLY A 194 12.79 16.41 0.32
CA GLY A 194 12.83 17.48 -0.70
C GLY A 194 13.95 18.51 -0.49
N GLY A 195 14.23 19.33 -1.52
CA GLY A 195 15.28 20.36 -1.52
C GLY A 195 14.80 21.80 -1.33
N SER A 196 15.72 22.65 -0.86
CA SER A 196 15.56 23.96 -0.20
C SER A 196 14.82 25.05 -0.98
N ASN A 197 13.54 25.28 -0.63
CA ASN A 197 12.88 26.58 -0.66
C ASN A 197 11.60 26.53 0.21
N PRO A 198 11.68 26.78 1.55
CA PRO A 198 10.58 26.46 2.45
C PRO A 198 9.58 27.62 2.52
N LEU A 199 8.63 27.66 1.58
CA LEU A 199 7.36 28.37 1.80
C LEU A 199 6.26 27.33 1.93
N VAL A 200 5.88 27.01 3.17
CA VAL A 200 4.80 26.07 3.46
C VAL A 200 3.55 26.84 3.89
N ILE A 201 2.48 26.68 3.12
CA ILE A 201 1.17 27.29 3.39
C ILE A 201 0.28 26.22 4.02
N THR A 202 -0.15 26.44 5.27
CA THR A 202 -1.15 25.59 5.92
C THR A 202 -2.48 26.33 6.06
N CYS A 203 -3.59 25.62 5.82
CA CYS A 203 -4.94 26.17 5.84
C CYS A 203 -5.75 25.50 6.95
N THR A 204 -6.09 26.24 8.00
CA THR A 204 -7.19 25.88 8.90
C THR A 204 -8.27 26.92 8.69
N HIS A 205 -9.26 26.60 7.86
CA HIS A 205 -10.38 27.48 7.55
C HIS A 205 -10.86 28.24 8.81
N PRO A 206 -10.99 29.59 8.77
CA PRO A 206 -10.84 30.48 7.60
C PRO A 206 -9.43 31.05 7.37
N SER A 207 -8.47 30.79 8.24
CA SER A 207 -7.17 31.48 8.25
C SER A 207 -6.08 30.68 7.55
N ARG A 208 -5.33 31.36 6.68
CA ARG A 208 -4.09 30.84 6.10
C ARG A 208 -2.94 31.22 7.03
N VAL A 209 -2.07 30.30 7.36
CA VAL A 209 -0.88 30.59 8.17
C VAL A 209 0.35 30.25 7.35
N GLY A 210 1.23 31.22 7.17
CA GLY A 210 2.55 31.04 6.59
C GLY A 210 3.56 30.81 7.71
N ILE A 211 4.42 29.81 7.56
CA ILE A 211 5.56 29.60 8.46
C ILE A 211 6.82 30.00 7.71
N GLU A 212 7.51 30.99 8.25
CA GLU A 212 8.79 31.47 7.75
C GLU A 212 9.91 31.03 8.70
N ILE A 213 11.03 30.62 8.13
CA ILE A 213 12.19 30.18 8.91
C ILE A 213 13.34 31.12 8.59
N GLN A 214 13.84 31.77 9.64
CA GLN A 214 14.91 32.75 9.55
C GLN A 214 16.11 32.24 10.33
N SER A 215 17.26 32.23 9.67
CA SER A 215 18.55 31.91 10.30
C SER A 215 19.20 33.20 10.78
N LEU A 216 19.48 33.28 12.08
CA LEU A 216 20.21 34.38 12.71
C LEU A 216 21.57 33.89 13.20
N GLU A 217 22.50 34.81 13.47
CA GLU A 217 23.82 34.48 14.04
C GLU A 217 23.73 33.73 15.39
N THR A 218 22.61 33.86 16.10
CA THR A 218 22.36 33.24 17.41
C THR A 218 21.54 31.95 17.34
N GLY A 219 21.11 31.51 16.14
CA GLY A 219 20.32 30.30 15.94
C GLY A 219 19.18 30.47 14.93
N THR A 220 18.42 29.40 14.71
CA THR A 220 17.28 29.38 13.79
C THR A 220 15.99 29.71 14.54
N ILE A 221 15.20 30.65 14.00
CA ILE A 221 13.87 30.99 14.50
C ILE A 221 12.80 30.55 13.50
N MET A 222 11.71 30.00 14.02
CA MET A 222 10.50 29.72 13.24
C MET A 222 9.43 30.74 13.61
N VAL A 223 8.88 31.42 12.60
CA VAL A 223 7.86 32.45 12.79
C VAL A 223 6.62 32.05 12.00
N ALA A 224 5.55 31.73 12.72
CA ALA A 224 4.24 31.51 12.12
C ALA A 224 3.45 32.83 12.12
N LYS A 225 2.92 33.23 10.97
CA LYS A 225 2.06 34.41 10.83
C LYS A 225 0.78 34.03 10.11
N GLU A 226 -0.33 34.55 10.60
CA GLU A 226 -1.58 34.56 9.85
C GLU A 226 -1.39 35.45 8.61
N LEU A 227 -1.78 34.92 7.45
CA LEU A 227 -1.75 35.60 6.16
C LEU A 227 -3.16 36.07 5.86
N ASP A 228 -3.30 37.39 5.65
CA ASP A 228 -4.54 38.02 5.17
C ASP A 228 -4.88 37.65 3.72
#